data_AF-A0A4P7VS00-F1
#
_entry.id   AF-A0A4P7VS00-F1
#
_cell.length_a   1.000
_cell.length_b   1.000
_cell.length_c   1.000
_cell.angle_alpha   90.00
_cell.angle_beta   90.00
_cell.angle_gamma   90.00
#
_symmetry.space_group_name_H-M   'P 1'
#
loop_
_entity.id
_entity.type
_entity.pdbx_description
1 polymer ?
#
loop_
_entity_poly.entity_id
_entity_poly.type
_entity_poly.pdbx_seq_one_letter_code
_entity_poly.pdbx_strand_id
1 'polypeptide(L)'
;MTEYGYIENGYLRAIELTPQIYKRKQEDGTVASVEVSIEEQIAALPDIWKPVEPIDESQMIADDEDCIVVPIPYDAGDCIKYRYERKFDTQKVRKQIQDLKDNLAATDYRVTKCYEASLLGDTLPYDIAQLHSERQTVRDRINELEALL
;
A
#
# COMPACT_ATOMS: atom_id res chain seq x y z
N MET A 1 -24.36 -9.50 1.27
CA MET A 1 -23.55 -8.28 1.09
C MET A 1 -23.11 -8.28 -0.36
N THR A 2 -23.35 -7.20 -1.09
CA THR A 2 -22.94 -7.07 -2.49
C THR A 2 -22.43 -5.66 -2.71
N GLU A 3 -21.44 -5.51 -3.57
CA GLU A 3 -20.83 -4.22 -3.89
C GLU A 3 -21.32 -3.75 -5.25
N TYR A 4 -21.76 -2.50 -5.32
CA TYR A 4 -22.15 -1.83 -6.56
C TYR A 4 -21.33 -0.56 -6.71
N GLY A 5 -21.03 -0.18 -7.95
CA GLY A 5 -20.25 1.02 -8.21
C GLY A 5 -20.36 1.52 -9.65
N TYR A 6 -19.73 2.66 -9.89
CA TYR A 6 -19.54 3.26 -11.21
C TYR A 6 -18.16 3.91 -11.28
N ILE A 7 -17.63 4.10 -12.49
CA ILE A 7 -16.32 4.73 -12.70
C ILE A 7 -16.53 6.19 -13.10
N GLU A 8 -15.90 7.09 -12.35
CA GLU A 8 -15.92 8.52 -12.60
C GLU A 8 -14.50 9.07 -12.54
N ASN A 9 -14.07 9.75 -13.61
CA ASN A 9 -12.72 10.31 -13.73
C ASN A 9 -11.59 9.29 -13.48
N GLY A 10 -11.81 8.01 -13.86
CA GLY A 10 -10.85 6.93 -13.65
C GLY A 10 -10.83 6.34 -12.23
N TYR A 11 -11.72 6.79 -11.34
CA TYR A 11 -11.85 6.27 -9.98
C TYR A 11 -13.17 5.50 -9.83
N LEU A 12 -13.10 4.35 -9.14
CA LEU A 12 -14.28 3.60 -8.74
C LEU A 12 -14.97 4.29 -7.56
N ARG A 13 -16.24 4.63 -7.74
CA ARG A 13 -17.17 5.00 -6.67
C ARG A 13 -17.99 3.77 -6.34
N ALA A 14 -17.80 3.20 -5.16
CA ALA A 14 -18.50 1.98 -4.75
C ALA A 14 -19.27 2.17 -3.44
N ILE A 15 -20.32 1.37 -3.28
CA ILE A 15 -21.10 1.22 -2.06
C ILE A 15 -21.29 -0.26 -1.77
N GLU A 16 -21.28 -0.57 -0.48
CA GLU A 16 -21.55 -1.91 0.00
C GLU A 16 -22.99 -2.00 0.50
N LEU A 17 -23.78 -2.87 -0.14
CA LEU A 17 -25.18 -3.06 0.19
C LEU A 17 -25.33 -4.22 1.17
N THR A 18 -25.89 -3.89 2.33
CA THR A 18 -26.27 -4.83 3.38
C THR A 18 -27.75 -4.61 3.72
N PRO A 19 -28.48 -5.64 4.20
CA PRO A 19 -29.85 -5.45 4.64
C PRO A 19 -29.92 -4.39 5.74
N GLN A 20 -30.78 -3.39 5.58
CA GLN A 20 -30.91 -2.30 6.53
C GLN A 20 -32.20 -2.43 7.32
N ILE A 21 -32.13 -2.28 8.64
CA ILE A 21 -33.33 -2.31 9.50
C ILE A 21 -33.50 -0.94 10.14
N TYR A 22 -34.62 -0.27 9.85
CA TYR A 22 -34.97 1.00 10.50
C TYR A 22 -36.34 0.97 11.12
N LYS A 23 -36.54 1.86 12.10
CA LYS A 23 -37.81 2.06 12.78
C LYS A 23 -38.61 3.12 12.06
N ARG A 24 -39.79 2.77 11.54
CA ARG A 24 -40.72 3.70 10.90
C ARG A 24 -41.94 3.88 11.78
N LYS A 25 -42.31 5.15 12.05
CA LYS A 25 -43.56 5.49 12.74
C LYS A 25 -44.71 5.39 11.75
N GLN A 26 -45.71 4.58 12.06
CA GLN A 26 -46.93 4.44 11.26
C GLN A 26 -47.94 5.55 11.61
N GLU A 27 -49.00 5.67 10.81
CA GLU A 27 -50.04 6.70 10.99
C GLU A 27 -50.80 6.57 12.32
N ASP A 28 -50.84 5.36 12.89
CA ASP A 28 -51.44 5.05 14.20
C ASP A 28 -50.54 5.41 15.40
N GLY A 29 -49.32 5.90 15.14
CA GLY A 29 -48.34 6.24 16.16
C GLY A 29 -47.44 5.09 16.62
N THR A 30 -47.70 3.86 16.15
CA THR A 30 -46.91 2.67 16.45
C THR A 30 -45.59 2.68 15.67
N VAL A 31 -44.50 2.22 16.29
CA VAL A 31 -43.19 2.11 15.64
C VAL A 31 -42.97 0.67 15.19
N ALA A 32 -42.88 0.46 13.88
CA ALA A 32 -42.58 -0.85 13.30
C ALA A 32 -41.14 -0.87 12.77
N SER A 33 -40.47 -2.01 12.92
CA SER A 33 -39.20 -2.28 12.24
C SER A 33 -39.50 -2.64 10.79
N VAL A 34 -38.90 -1.89 9.87
CA VAL A 34 -38.93 -2.16 8.44
C VAL A 34 -37.54 -2.60 8.04
N GLU A 35 -37.45 -3.76 7.42
CA GLU A 35 -36.24 -4.24 6.76
C GLU A 35 -36.29 -3.79 5.30
N VAL A 36 -35.20 -3.19 4.82
CA VAL A 36 -34.98 -2.92 3.41
C VAL A 36 -33.97 -3.93 2.89
N SER A 37 -34.42 -4.72 1.92
CA SER A 37 -33.60 -5.78 1.34
C SER A 37 -32.50 -5.20 0.45
N ILE A 38 -31.54 -6.05 0.06
CA ILE A 38 -30.50 -5.66 -0.92
C ILE A 38 -31.13 -5.36 -2.28
N GLU A 39 -32.15 -6.12 -2.69
CA GLU A 39 -32.84 -5.98 -3.98
C GLU A 39 -33.57 -4.62 -4.09
N GLU A 40 -34.23 -4.19 -3.01
CA GLU A 40 -34.88 -2.88 -2.93
C GLU A 40 -33.86 -1.73 -2.98
N GLN A 41 -32.70 -1.92 -2.34
CA GLN A 41 -31.59 -0.96 -2.42
C GLN A 41 -31.03 -0.87 -3.85
N ILE A 42 -30.85 -2.01 -4.53
CA ILE A 42 -30.38 -2.05 -5.93
C ILE A 42 -31.37 -1.34 -6.85
N ALA A 43 -32.67 -1.62 -6.71
CA ALA A 43 -33.71 -1.00 -7.55
C ALA A 43 -33.81 0.52 -7.35
N ALA A 44 -33.33 1.04 -6.23
CA ALA A 44 -33.25 2.48 -5.95
C ALA A 44 -31.98 3.15 -6.48
N LEU A 45 -30.99 2.37 -6.94
CA LEU A 45 -29.76 2.92 -7.50
C LEU A 45 -29.98 3.48 -8.91
N PRO A 46 -29.27 4.55 -9.30
CA PRO A 46 -29.23 5.01 -10.69
C PRO A 46 -28.68 3.93 -11.64
N ASP A 47 -29.14 3.94 -12.89
CA ASP A 47 -28.75 2.95 -13.92
C ASP A 47 -27.24 2.85 -14.21
N ILE A 48 -26.46 3.88 -13.83
CA ILE A 48 -24.99 3.87 -13.98
C ILE A 48 -24.30 2.92 -13.00
N TRP A 49 -24.98 2.51 -11.93
CA TRP A 49 -24.43 1.62 -10.91
C TRP A 49 -24.50 0.17 -11.37
N LYS A 50 -23.35 -0.49 -11.33
CA LYS A 50 -23.18 -1.88 -11.77
C LYS A 50 -22.59 -2.71 -10.64
N PRO A 51 -22.84 -4.03 -10.60
CA PRO A 51 -22.19 -4.91 -9.65
C PRO A 51 -20.66 -4.85 -9.81
N VAL A 52 -19.94 -4.85 -8.70
CA VAL A 52 -18.47 -4.86 -8.64
C VAL A 52 -18.02 -6.28 -8.29
N GLU A 53 -17.14 -6.86 -9.12
CA GLU A 53 -16.52 -8.15 -8.79
C GLU A 53 -15.51 -7.97 -7.65
N PRO A 54 -15.40 -8.93 -6.71
CA PRO A 54 -14.40 -8.83 -5.64
C PRO A 54 -12.98 -8.85 -6.20
N ILE A 55 -12.07 -8.17 -5.51
CA ILE A 55 -10.65 -8.20 -5.85
C ILE A 55 -10.10 -9.59 -5.55
N ASP A 56 -9.52 -10.24 -6.55
CA ASP A 56 -8.71 -11.44 -6.39
C ASP A 56 -7.36 -11.09 -5.75
N GLU A 57 -7.24 -11.36 -4.45
CA GLU A 57 -6.02 -11.15 -3.65
C GLU A 57 -4.83 -12.00 -4.16
N SER A 58 -5.08 -13.15 -4.80
CA SER A 58 -4.00 -14.00 -5.31
C SER A 58 -3.26 -13.34 -6.48
N GLN A 59 -3.95 -12.49 -7.24
CA GLN A 59 -3.36 -11.69 -8.34
C GLN A 59 -2.61 -10.45 -7.82
N MET A 60 -2.74 -10.10 -6.53
CA MET A 60 -2.08 -8.93 -5.93
C MET A 60 -0.67 -9.23 -5.42
N ILE A 61 -0.24 -10.49 -5.51
CA ILE A 61 1.09 -10.92 -5.07
C ILE A 61 2.09 -10.55 -6.17
N ALA A 62 3.07 -9.72 -5.83
CA ALA A 62 4.22 -9.45 -6.69
C ALA A 62 5.35 -10.44 -6.34
N ASP A 63 5.91 -11.09 -7.36
CA ASP A 63 7.09 -11.97 -7.20
C ASP A 63 8.39 -11.17 -7.05
N ASP A 64 8.37 -9.91 -7.47
CA ASP A 64 9.53 -9.00 -7.49
C ASP A 64 9.53 -8.09 -6.25
N GLU A 65 10.70 -7.98 -5.61
CA GLU A 65 10.85 -7.30 -4.32
C GLU A 65 10.54 -5.79 -4.36
N ASP A 66 10.65 -5.16 -5.53
CA ASP A 66 10.46 -3.70 -5.70
C ASP A 66 9.20 -3.32 -6.51
N CYS A 67 8.30 -4.28 -6.77
CA CYS A 67 7.04 -4.02 -7.46
C CYS A 67 5.83 -4.30 -6.57
N ILE A 68 4.74 -3.58 -6.85
CA ILE A 68 3.40 -3.86 -6.33
C ILE A 68 2.46 -4.14 -7.50
N VAL A 69 1.46 -4.97 -7.27
CA VAL A 69 0.36 -5.16 -8.22
C VAL A 69 -0.83 -4.33 -7.76
N VAL A 70 -1.28 -3.41 -8.62
CA VAL A 70 -2.38 -2.50 -8.33
C VAL A 70 -3.62 -2.91 -9.12
N PRO A 71 -4.75 -3.18 -8.46
CA PRO A 71 -6.01 -3.44 -9.14
C PRO A 71 -6.57 -2.12 -9.69
N ILE A 72 -6.78 -2.07 -11.00
CA ILE A 72 -7.33 -0.92 -11.71
C ILE A 72 -8.74 -1.26 -12.18
N PRO A 73 -9.77 -0.57 -11.67
CA PRO A 73 -11.15 -0.84 -12.04
C PRO A 73 -11.40 -0.44 -13.50
N TYR A 74 -12.18 -1.24 -14.22
CA TYR A 74 -12.69 -0.92 -15.55
C TYR A 74 -14.13 -1.40 -15.70
N ASP A 75 -14.87 -0.71 -16.56
CA ASP A 75 -16.25 -1.05 -16.90
C ASP A 75 -16.25 -2.17 -17.95
N ALA A 76 -16.77 -3.34 -17.59
CA ALA A 76 -16.88 -4.51 -18.45
C ALA A 76 -18.23 -4.62 -19.17
N GLY A 77 -19.07 -3.57 -19.12
CA GLY A 77 -20.43 -3.57 -19.67
C GLY A 77 -21.46 -3.85 -18.59
N ASP A 78 -21.58 -5.09 -18.15
CA ASP A 78 -22.59 -5.52 -17.18
C ASP A 78 -22.11 -5.44 -15.72
N CYS A 79 -20.80 -5.32 -15.50
CA CYS A 79 -20.18 -5.24 -14.18
C CYS A 79 -18.88 -4.46 -14.22
N ILE A 80 -18.35 -4.11 -13.05
CA ILE A 80 -17.01 -3.54 -12.88
C ILE A 80 -16.05 -4.64 -12.47
N LYS A 81 -14.92 -4.69 -13.17
CA LYS A 81 -13.85 -5.66 -12.96
C LYS A 81 -12.51 -4.96 -12.73
N TYR A 82 -11.49 -5.73 -12.35
CA TYR A 82 -10.14 -5.22 -12.13
C TYR A 82 -9.14 -5.78 -13.14
N ARG A 83 -8.23 -4.92 -13.60
CA ARG A 83 -6.97 -5.32 -14.23
C ARG A 83 -5.85 -5.19 -13.21
N TYR A 84 -4.94 -6.15 -13.19
CA TYR A 84 -3.86 -6.20 -12.23
C TYR A 84 -2.59 -5.69 -12.90
N GLU A 85 -2.24 -4.43 -12.65
CA GLU A 85 -1.07 -3.80 -13.26
C GLU A 85 0.10 -3.77 -12.29
N ARG A 86 1.26 -4.23 -12.77
CA ARG A 86 2.53 -4.12 -12.04
C ARG A 86 2.99 -2.66 -12.06
N LYS A 87 3.33 -2.13 -10.90
CA LYS A 87 3.90 -0.80 -10.72
C LYS A 87 5.12 -0.87 -9.82
N PHE A 88 6.14 -0.13 -10.19
CA PHE A 88 7.36 0.00 -9.40
C PHE A 88 7.06 0.75 -8.10
N ASP A 89 7.40 0.15 -6.96
CA ASP A 89 7.14 0.72 -5.64
C ASP A 89 8.23 1.71 -5.22
N THR A 90 8.14 2.90 -5.82
CA THR A 90 9.04 4.02 -5.50
C THR A 90 9.06 4.38 -4.02
N GLN A 91 7.96 4.17 -3.28
CA GLN A 91 7.91 4.49 -1.85
C GLN A 91 8.71 3.47 -1.04
N LYS A 92 8.56 2.18 -1.34
CA LYS A 92 9.36 1.12 -0.72
C LYS A 92 10.84 1.29 -1.00
N VAL A 93 11.23 1.57 -2.24
CA VAL A 93 12.64 1.79 -2.61
C VAL A 93 13.22 3.00 -1.89
N ARG A 94 12.48 4.12 -1.81
CA ARG A 94 12.89 5.30 -1.01
C ARG A 94 13.07 4.97 0.47
N LYS A 95 12.18 4.15 1.03
CA LYS A 95 12.29 3.70 2.42
C LYS A 95 13.54 2.85 2.63
N GLN A 96 13.81 1.88 1.75
CA GLN A 96 15.03 1.07 1.82
C GLN A 96 16.30 1.94 1.77
N ILE A 97 16.35 2.93 0.88
CA ILE A 97 17.45 3.89 0.81
C ILE A 97 17.61 4.65 2.14
N GLN A 98 16.50 5.11 2.72
CA GLN A 98 16.53 5.81 3.99
C GLN A 98 17.04 4.92 5.13
N ASP A 99 16.55 3.68 5.22
CA ASP A 99 16.98 2.72 6.24
C ASP A 99 18.50 2.43 6.14
N LEU A 100 19.04 2.33 4.91
CA LEU A 100 20.48 2.16 4.68
C LEU A 100 21.28 3.41 5.07
N LYS A 101 20.78 4.61 4.76
CA LYS A 101 21.41 5.88 5.17
C LYS A 101 21.42 6.02 6.70
N ASP A 102 20.33 5.65 7.35
CA ASP A 102 20.20 5.67 8.81
C ASP A 102 21.15 4.66 9.46
N ASN A 103 21.35 3.48 8.86
CA ASN A 103 22.34 2.51 9.31
C ASN A 103 23.77 3.05 9.25
N LEU A 104 24.13 3.74 8.15
CA LEU A 104 25.44 4.39 8.03
C LEU A 104 25.62 5.46 9.13
N ALA A 105 24.61 6.31 9.34
CA ALA A 105 24.66 7.34 10.37
C ALA A 105 24.77 6.74 11.79
N ALA A 106 24.01 5.68 12.08
CA ALA A 106 24.02 5.00 13.37
C ALA A 106 25.39 4.34 13.69
N THR A 107 26.21 4.06 12.68
CA THR A 107 27.53 3.43 12.83
C THR A 107 28.70 4.39 12.66
N ASP A 108 28.46 5.68 12.39
CA ASP A 108 29.53 6.69 12.17
C ASP A 108 30.46 6.84 13.37
N TYR A 109 29.93 6.71 14.59
CA TYR A 109 30.73 6.80 15.81
C TYR A 109 31.91 5.80 15.84
N ARG A 110 31.79 4.65 15.17
CA ARG A 110 32.86 3.64 15.09
C ARG A 110 34.04 4.17 14.28
N VAL A 111 33.76 4.89 13.20
CA VAL A 111 34.76 5.57 12.37
C VAL A 111 35.42 6.68 13.17
N THR A 112 34.62 7.53 13.83
CA THR A 112 35.14 8.61 14.69
C THR A 112 36.07 8.09 15.78
N LYS A 113 35.69 7.01 16.48
CA LYS A 113 36.53 6.39 17.52
C LYS A 113 37.86 5.85 16.98
N CYS A 114 37.85 5.23 15.80
CA CYS A 114 39.10 4.78 15.16
C CYS A 114 39.98 5.96 14.76
N TYR A 115 39.38 7.02 14.25
CA TYR A 115 40.10 8.23 13.87
C TYR A 115 40.75 8.91 15.08
N GLU A 116 40.02 9.07 16.19
CA GLU A 116 40.54 9.60 17.45
C GLU A 116 41.72 8.77 17.98
N ALA A 117 41.56 7.44 18.07
CA ALA A 117 42.62 6.54 18.53
C ALA A 117 43.87 6.63 17.62
N SER A 118 43.67 6.69 16.29
CA SER A 118 44.77 6.83 15.34
C SER A 118 45.55 8.13 15.53
N LEU A 119 44.89 9.24 15.88
CA LEU A 119 45.56 10.53 16.10
C LEU A 119 46.35 10.56 17.41
N LEU A 120 45.90 9.81 18.42
CA LEU A 120 46.58 9.68 19.71
C LEU A 120 47.70 8.63 19.69
N GLY A 121 47.78 7.81 18.64
CA GLY A 121 48.69 6.66 18.57
C GLY A 121 48.21 5.46 19.39
N ASP A 122 46.94 5.45 19.77
CA ASP A 122 46.31 4.38 20.52
C ASP A 122 45.95 3.19 19.63
N THR A 123 45.72 2.03 20.24
CA THR A 123 45.19 0.85 19.55
C THR A 123 43.79 1.13 19.03
N LEU A 124 43.54 0.82 17.75
CA LEU A 124 42.22 1.03 17.14
C LEU A 124 41.16 0.15 17.83
N PRO A 125 40.02 0.73 18.25
CA PRO A 125 38.97 0.00 18.96
C PRO A 125 38.12 -0.90 18.04
N TYR A 126 38.21 -0.72 16.72
CA TYR A 126 37.55 -1.55 15.71
C TYR A 126 38.51 -1.83 14.56
N ASP A 127 38.25 -2.90 13.81
CA ASP A 127 38.94 -3.15 12.53
C ASP A 127 38.45 -2.14 11.49
N ILE A 128 39.30 -1.17 11.17
CA ILE A 128 38.97 -0.07 10.26
C ILE A 128 38.83 -0.56 8.80
N ALA A 129 39.57 -1.60 8.40
CA ALA A 129 39.51 -2.13 7.05
C ALA A 129 38.20 -2.89 6.83
N GLN A 130 37.81 -3.73 7.80
CA GLN A 130 36.52 -4.39 7.78
C GLN A 130 35.37 -3.38 7.79
N LEU A 131 35.41 -2.41 8.71
CA LEU A 131 34.38 -1.37 8.84
C LEU A 131 34.23 -0.56 7.55
N HIS A 132 35.34 -0.22 6.90
CA HIS A 132 35.32 0.48 5.61
C HIS A 132 34.63 -0.36 4.52
N SER A 133 35.00 -1.64 4.41
CA SER A 133 34.43 -2.56 3.42
C SER A 133 32.91 -2.75 3.59
N GLU A 134 32.45 -2.97 4.83
CA GLU A 134 31.03 -3.12 5.15
C GLU A 134 30.24 -1.85 4.79
N ARG A 135 30.77 -0.69 5.17
CA ARG A 135 30.14 0.60 4.85
C ARG A 135 30.15 0.90 3.36
N GLN A 136 31.18 0.49 2.63
CA GLN A 136 31.22 0.65 1.18
C GLN A 136 30.14 -0.18 0.49
N THR A 137 29.96 -1.44 0.91
CA THR A 137 28.87 -2.30 0.43
C THR A 137 27.49 -1.66 0.61
N VAL A 138 27.26 -1.02 1.77
CA VAL A 138 25.99 -0.30 2.03
C VAL A 138 25.83 0.91 1.09
N ARG A 139 26.90 1.68 0.84
CA ARG A 139 26.86 2.81 -0.11
C ARG A 139 26.61 2.36 -1.54
N ASP A 140 27.24 1.27 -1.95
CA ASP A 140 27.04 0.69 -3.29
C ASP A 140 25.58 0.28 -3.47
N ARG A 141 24.98 -0.37 -2.46
CA ARG A 141 23.55 -0.70 -2.49
C ARG A 141 22.64 0.53 -2.53
N ILE A 142 22.98 1.60 -1.82
CA ILE A 142 22.25 2.88 -1.92
C ILE A 142 22.30 3.41 -3.36
N ASN A 143 23.48 3.43 -3.99
CA ASN A 143 23.65 3.91 -5.36
C ASN A 143 22.86 3.07 -6.38
N GLU A 144 22.84 1.74 -6.21
CA GLU A 144 22.02 0.84 -7.03
C GLU A 144 20.54 1.19 -6.93
N LEU A 145 20.01 1.35 -5.71
CA LEU A 145 18.60 1.68 -5.48
C LEU A 145 18.25 3.10 -5.96
N GLU A 146 19.15 4.06 -5.79
CA GLU A 146 18.97 5.43 -6.30
C GLU A 146 18.95 5.48 -7.83
N ALA A 147 19.65 4.56 -8.51
CA ALA A 147 19.60 4.44 -9.97
C ALA A 147 18.27 3.88 -10.51
N LEU A 148 17.43 3.29 -9.65
CA LEU A 148 16.09 2.79 -10.01
C LEU A 148 14.98 3.86 -9.88
N LEU A 149 15.28 5.01 -9.28
CA LEU A 149 14.33 6.11 -9.03
C LEU A 149 14.47 7.25 -10.04
#